data_AF-A0A8A3PKE1-F1
#
_entry.id   AF-A0A8A3PKE1-F1
#
_cell.length_a   1.000
_cell.length_b   1.000
_cell.length_c   1.000
_cell.angle_alpha   90.00
_cell.angle_beta   90.00
_cell.angle_gamma   90.00
#
_symmetry.space_group_name_H-M   'P 1'
#
loop_
_entity.id
_entity.type
_entity.pdbx_description
1 polymer ?
#
loop_
_entity_poly.entity_id
_entity_poly.type
_entity_poly.pdbx_seq_one_letter_code
_entity_poly.pdbx_strand_id
1 'polypeptide(L)'
;MESPVGDEQNVDDILDDVENASRIPAKQRSVKVSSHVDRLCLRAYGEGLSNASLERLIDIITLPNELDQGSIGSLVKHLYPRSKVPDAVVIKVVASLGHGAAKPSYTVQAALLKWIVLVYDVLENQKILSQLYAVLFNLLDTIALRSQLCHVLSLITRRKHVRPFRIQALMQWTRKTGHDPALVGLIRVYKDYYPEVIVGDVTSGRASHPNREWRERLGEIQEDHLRRTEDELVSTHRNFRVSRKSVKERKYGFLPEVHTSYAQDISITLEELGDVDDFVQKLEKIELPNQLVAAIHDPLLQKFLHLRSSEATLERIDYWLLAFFEDQLENGRTSETQVPEMLEVILRYTRLTKTIPSACFSYLKSLLPCWNGITNRDVILELLSYAHNGSFDGMPPVV
;
A
#
# COMPACT_ATOMS: atom_id res chain seq x y z
N MET A 1 -14.61 40.39 -27.85
CA MET A 1 -15.31 39.11 -28.07
C MET A 1 -14.22 38.06 -28.23
N GLU A 2 -13.62 37.66 -27.12
CA GLU A 2 -12.67 36.56 -27.07
C GLU A 2 -13.48 35.33 -26.71
N SER A 3 -13.56 34.39 -27.65
CA SER A 3 -14.26 33.12 -27.46
C SER A 3 -13.48 32.25 -26.47
N PRO A 4 -14.14 31.65 -25.46
CA PRO A 4 -13.51 30.67 -24.58
C PRO A 4 -13.47 29.35 -25.36
N VAL A 5 -12.29 28.95 -25.84
CA VAL A 5 -12.12 27.59 -26.36
C VAL A 5 -11.95 26.67 -25.16
N GLY A 6 -13.09 26.11 -24.74
CA GLY A 6 -13.10 24.91 -23.92
C GLY A 6 -12.54 23.73 -24.70
N ASP A 7 -11.85 22.86 -23.97
CA ASP A 7 -11.96 21.43 -24.18
C ASP A 7 -11.35 20.72 -22.96
N GLU A 8 -12.22 20.27 -22.07
CA GLU A 8 -11.92 19.16 -21.15
C GLU A 8 -11.75 17.88 -21.98
N GLN A 9 -10.79 17.86 -22.90
CA GLN A 9 -10.45 16.63 -23.64
C GLN A 9 -9.95 15.61 -22.62
N ASN A 10 -10.62 14.46 -22.60
CA ASN A 10 -10.31 13.36 -21.71
C ASN A 10 -8.89 12.86 -22.02
N VAL A 11 -8.18 12.33 -21.01
CA VAL A 11 -6.84 11.76 -21.18
C VAL A 11 -6.84 10.69 -22.28
N ASP A 12 -7.95 9.95 -22.41
CA ASP A 12 -8.13 8.93 -23.43
C ASP A 12 -8.25 9.50 -24.86
N ASP A 13 -8.89 10.66 -25.04
CA ASP A 13 -9.00 11.32 -26.35
C ASP A 13 -7.61 11.81 -26.83
N ILE A 14 -6.81 12.36 -25.91
CA ILE A 14 -5.44 12.79 -26.19
C ILE A 14 -4.55 11.57 -26.50
N LEU A 15 -4.78 10.44 -25.82
CA LEU A 15 -4.09 9.19 -26.10
C LEU A 15 -4.42 8.63 -27.48
N ASP A 16 -5.69 8.71 -27.91
CA ASP A 16 -6.11 8.32 -29.26
C ASP A 16 -5.39 9.16 -30.33
N ASP A 17 -5.29 10.46 -30.13
CA ASP A 17 -4.53 11.36 -31.02
C ASP A 17 -3.04 10.97 -31.11
N VAL A 18 -2.41 10.69 -29.96
CA VAL A 18 -1.00 10.27 -29.91
C VAL A 18 -0.82 8.89 -30.57
N GLU A 19 -1.73 7.95 -30.34
CA GLU A 19 -1.70 6.63 -30.97
C GLU A 19 -1.83 6.73 -32.49
N ASN A 20 -2.77 7.52 -32.99
CA ASN A 20 -2.96 7.75 -34.42
C ASN A 20 -1.72 8.43 -35.04
N ALA A 21 -1.16 9.44 -34.35
CA ALA A 21 0.05 10.11 -34.79
C ALA A 21 1.28 9.19 -34.80
N SER A 22 1.34 8.21 -33.89
CA SER A 22 2.45 7.24 -33.79
C SER A 22 2.54 6.31 -35.00
N ARG A 23 1.42 6.09 -35.72
CA ARG A 23 1.34 5.21 -36.91
C ARG A 23 1.67 5.93 -38.22
N ILE A 24 1.59 7.27 -38.23
CA ILE A 24 1.78 8.08 -39.44
C ILE A 24 3.21 8.64 -39.45
N PRO A 25 3.97 8.56 -40.56
CA PRO A 25 5.30 9.17 -40.65
C PRO A 25 5.27 10.68 -40.44
N ALA A 26 6.30 11.24 -39.79
CA ALA A 26 6.36 12.66 -39.41
C ALA A 26 6.09 13.66 -40.56
N LYS A 27 6.45 13.31 -41.79
CA LYS A 27 6.28 14.15 -42.99
C LYS A 27 4.83 14.23 -43.48
N GLN A 28 3.98 13.28 -43.11
CA GLN A 28 2.60 13.17 -43.58
C GLN A 28 1.57 13.67 -42.55
N ARG A 29 2.03 14.17 -41.40
CA ARG A 29 1.16 14.62 -40.31
C ARG A 29 0.69 16.05 -40.57
N SER A 30 -0.61 16.29 -40.42
CA SER A 30 -1.22 17.63 -40.48
C SER A 30 -0.89 18.49 -39.26
N VAL A 31 -0.69 17.85 -38.10
CA VAL A 31 -0.42 18.51 -36.81
C VAL A 31 0.90 18.00 -36.21
N LYS A 32 1.62 18.87 -35.52
CA LYS A 32 2.86 18.51 -34.81
C LYS A 32 2.54 17.64 -33.60
N VAL A 33 3.10 16.44 -33.58
CA VAL A 33 2.94 15.45 -32.50
C VAL A 33 3.40 15.99 -31.14
N SER A 34 4.39 16.87 -31.11
CA SER A 34 4.86 17.52 -29.88
C SER A 34 3.72 18.18 -29.10
N SER A 35 2.75 18.78 -29.79
CA SER A 35 1.61 19.43 -29.13
C SER A 35 0.71 18.44 -28.37
N HIS A 36 0.43 17.27 -28.95
CA HIS A 36 -0.35 16.22 -28.29
C HIS A 36 0.45 15.58 -27.14
N VAL A 37 1.75 15.36 -27.34
CA VAL A 37 2.66 14.83 -26.31
C VAL A 37 2.78 15.79 -25.12
N ASP A 38 2.96 17.09 -25.35
CA ASP A 38 3.07 18.07 -24.28
C ASP A 38 1.77 18.17 -23.47
N ARG A 39 0.61 18.15 -24.15
CA ARG A 39 -0.70 18.10 -23.51
C ARG A 39 -0.89 16.85 -22.66
N LEU A 40 -0.48 15.68 -23.17
CA LEU A 40 -0.53 14.42 -22.42
C LEU A 40 0.41 14.45 -21.21
N CYS A 41 1.63 14.96 -21.35
CA CYS A 41 2.58 15.10 -20.25
C CYS A 41 2.07 16.05 -19.15
N LEU A 42 1.43 17.18 -19.53
CA LEU A 42 0.83 18.10 -18.57
C LEU A 42 -0.30 17.44 -17.76
N ARG A 43 -1.18 16.67 -18.43
CA ARG A 43 -2.25 15.94 -17.76
C ARG A 43 -1.72 14.82 -16.87
N ALA A 44 -0.76 14.03 -17.37
CA ALA A 44 -0.13 12.96 -16.61
C ALA A 44 0.60 13.50 -15.36
N TYR A 45 1.21 14.69 -15.45
CA TYR A 45 1.81 15.37 -14.31
C TYR A 45 0.77 15.86 -13.29
N GLY A 46 -0.41 16.29 -13.74
CA GLY A 46 -1.48 16.81 -12.91
C GLY A 46 -2.27 15.73 -12.17
N GLU A 47 -2.78 14.74 -12.90
CA GLU A 47 -3.79 13.78 -12.43
C GLU A 47 -3.29 12.33 -12.38
N GLY A 48 -2.11 12.06 -12.96
CA GLY A 48 -1.62 10.69 -13.19
C GLY A 48 -2.36 9.97 -14.32
N LEU A 49 -1.93 8.75 -14.60
CA LEU A 49 -2.48 7.87 -15.64
C LEU A 49 -3.25 6.72 -15.01
N SER A 50 -4.45 6.44 -15.52
CA SER A 50 -5.21 5.23 -15.16
C SER A 50 -4.45 3.96 -15.61
N ASN A 51 -4.77 2.80 -15.04
CA ASN A 51 -4.13 1.54 -15.44
C ASN A 51 -4.32 1.24 -16.95
N ALA A 52 -5.50 1.53 -17.50
CA ALA A 52 -5.77 1.36 -18.94
C ALA A 52 -4.97 2.33 -19.80
N SER A 53 -4.97 3.62 -19.43
CA SER A 53 -4.22 4.67 -20.15
C SER A 53 -2.71 4.43 -20.06
N LEU A 54 -2.22 3.93 -18.91
CA LEU A 54 -0.83 3.54 -18.69
C LEU A 54 -0.44 2.36 -19.59
N GLU A 55 -1.26 1.31 -19.65
CA GLU A 55 -1.01 0.15 -20.49
C GLU A 55 -0.93 0.53 -21.97
N ARG A 56 -1.88 1.34 -22.46
CA ARG A 56 -1.87 1.86 -23.84
C ARG A 56 -0.63 2.70 -24.12
N LEU A 57 -0.22 3.57 -23.19
CA LEU A 57 0.96 4.39 -23.38
C LEU A 57 2.25 3.56 -23.42
N ILE A 58 2.33 2.50 -22.62
CA ILE A 58 3.43 1.53 -22.68
C ILE A 58 3.43 0.80 -24.02
N ASP A 59 2.28 0.42 -24.57
CA ASP A 59 2.22 -0.17 -25.91
C ASP A 59 2.74 0.81 -26.98
N ILE A 60 2.34 2.08 -26.92
CA ILE A 60 2.83 3.12 -27.85
C ILE A 60 4.35 3.28 -27.73
N ILE A 61 4.90 3.27 -26.52
CA ILE A 61 6.35 3.45 -26.28
C ILE A 61 7.16 2.22 -26.70
N THR A 62 6.62 1.01 -26.50
CA THR A 62 7.37 -0.24 -26.67
C THR A 62 7.22 -0.86 -28.05
N LEU A 63 6.11 -0.62 -28.75
CA LEU A 63 5.89 -1.10 -30.10
C LEU A 63 6.59 -0.18 -31.13
N PRO A 64 6.92 -0.70 -32.32
CA PRO A 64 7.45 0.10 -33.42
C PRO A 64 6.50 1.27 -33.75
N ASN A 65 7.04 2.48 -33.69
CA ASN A 65 6.29 3.70 -33.93
C ASN A 65 7.16 4.72 -34.68
N GLU A 66 6.50 5.74 -35.22
CA GLU A 66 7.12 6.84 -35.96
C GLU A 66 7.37 8.09 -35.07
N LEU A 67 7.31 7.93 -33.73
CA LEU A 67 7.55 9.03 -32.80
C LEU A 67 9.04 9.33 -32.70
N ASP A 68 9.37 10.61 -32.53
CA ASP A 68 10.75 11.01 -32.30
C ASP A 68 11.20 10.62 -30.89
N GLN A 69 12.52 10.40 -30.72
CA GLN A 69 13.10 9.96 -29.46
C GLN A 69 12.90 10.99 -28.33
N GLY A 70 12.74 12.29 -28.66
CA GLY A 70 12.46 13.35 -27.70
C GLY A 70 11.07 13.20 -27.09
N SER A 71 10.06 13.01 -27.95
CA SER A 71 8.68 12.72 -27.56
C SER A 71 8.59 11.46 -26.68
N ILE A 72 9.20 10.35 -27.10
CA ILE A 72 9.20 9.10 -26.30
C ILE A 72 9.89 9.31 -24.95
N GLY A 73 11.02 10.01 -24.92
CA GLY A 73 11.72 10.34 -23.68
C GLY A 73 10.90 11.22 -22.73
N SER A 74 10.12 12.16 -23.28
CA SER A 74 9.19 13.00 -22.51
C SER A 74 8.06 12.17 -21.92
N LEU A 75 7.45 11.29 -22.72
CA LEU A 75 6.40 10.39 -22.26
C LEU A 75 6.88 9.50 -21.11
N VAL A 76 8.04 8.85 -21.25
CA VAL A 76 8.60 7.98 -20.19
C VAL A 76 8.86 8.74 -18.90
N LYS A 77 9.33 10.00 -18.97
CA LYS A 77 9.56 10.84 -17.78
C LYS A 77 8.26 11.17 -17.03
N HIS A 78 7.14 11.26 -17.74
CA HIS A 78 5.84 11.64 -17.17
C HIS A 78 4.90 10.43 -16.97
N LEU A 79 5.42 9.20 -16.96
CA LEU A 79 4.64 7.99 -16.65
C LEU A 79 4.29 7.90 -15.15
N TYR A 80 3.37 8.74 -14.67
CA TYR A 80 2.91 8.69 -13.27
C TYR A 80 1.69 7.77 -13.13
N PRO A 81 1.81 6.57 -12.52
CA PRO A 81 0.66 5.71 -12.31
C PRO A 81 -0.26 6.28 -11.21
N ARG A 82 -1.54 6.45 -11.53
CA ARG A 82 -2.56 6.95 -10.60
C ARG A 82 -2.91 5.93 -9.52
N SER A 83 -2.87 4.64 -9.87
CA SER A 83 -3.13 3.50 -8.98
C SER A 83 -1.92 2.55 -8.92
N LYS A 84 -2.07 1.40 -8.26
CA LYS A 84 -1.04 0.35 -8.29
C LYS A 84 -0.84 -0.15 -9.73
N VAL A 85 0.40 -0.45 -10.08
CA VAL A 85 0.78 -0.88 -11.44
C VAL A 85 0.52 -2.38 -11.59
N PRO A 86 -0.29 -2.81 -12.58
CA PRO A 86 -0.62 -4.21 -12.78
C PRO A 86 0.52 -5.02 -13.40
N ASP A 87 0.52 -6.32 -13.16
CA ASP A 87 1.56 -7.25 -13.62
C ASP A 87 1.72 -7.23 -15.15
N ALA A 88 0.62 -7.05 -15.89
CA ALA A 88 0.62 -6.97 -17.36
C ALA A 88 1.52 -5.84 -17.89
N VAL A 89 1.47 -4.66 -17.26
CA VAL A 89 2.29 -3.50 -17.63
C VAL A 89 3.77 -3.80 -17.39
N VAL A 90 4.10 -4.39 -16.25
CA VAL A 90 5.50 -4.76 -15.92
C VAL A 90 6.03 -5.79 -16.91
N ILE A 91 5.22 -6.79 -17.27
CA ILE A 91 5.60 -7.82 -18.24
C ILE A 91 5.87 -7.20 -19.61
N LYS A 92 5.00 -6.30 -20.10
CA LYS A 92 5.20 -5.58 -21.37
C LYS A 92 6.50 -4.79 -21.38
N VAL A 93 6.78 -4.05 -20.30
CA VAL A 93 8.04 -3.30 -20.18
C VAL A 93 9.24 -4.26 -20.23
N VAL A 94 9.24 -5.35 -19.45
CA VAL A 94 10.35 -6.31 -19.45
C VAL A 94 10.49 -7.02 -20.80
N ALA A 95 9.39 -7.34 -21.47
CA ALA A 95 9.39 -7.94 -22.81
C ALA A 95 10.00 -7.01 -23.87
N SER A 96 9.90 -5.70 -23.70
CA SER A 96 10.49 -4.71 -24.61
C SER A 96 12.02 -4.60 -24.49
N LEU A 97 12.64 -5.20 -23.47
CA LEU A 97 14.08 -5.08 -23.21
C LEU A 97 14.93 -6.01 -24.09
N GLY A 98 16.14 -5.58 -24.44
CA GLY A 98 17.14 -6.35 -25.16
C GLY A 98 17.20 -6.03 -26.66
N HIS A 99 17.72 -7.00 -27.43
CA HIS A 99 18.00 -6.85 -28.85
C HIS A 99 16.77 -7.22 -29.69
N GLY A 100 16.45 -6.42 -30.71
CA GLY A 100 15.39 -6.74 -31.67
C GLY A 100 14.96 -5.53 -32.49
N ALA A 101 14.62 -5.75 -33.76
CA ALA A 101 14.14 -4.68 -34.65
C ALA A 101 12.79 -4.09 -34.19
N ALA A 102 11.98 -4.90 -33.51
CA ALA A 102 10.69 -4.48 -32.96
C ALA A 102 10.79 -3.87 -31.55
N LYS A 103 11.99 -3.78 -30.97
CA LYS A 103 12.21 -3.26 -29.61
C LYS A 103 12.58 -1.78 -29.66
N PRO A 104 12.23 -1.00 -28.62
CA PRO A 104 12.58 0.41 -28.56
C PRO A 104 14.10 0.61 -28.42
N SER A 105 14.57 1.85 -28.62
CA SER A 105 15.99 2.19 -28.51
C SER A 105 16.54 1.89 -27.10
N TYR A 106 17.86 1.63 -26.99
CA TYR A 106 18.48 1.39 -25.67
C TYR A 106 18.30 2.54 -24.69
N THR A 107 18.22 3.78 -25.17
CA THR A 107 17.94 4.96 -24.35
C THR A 107 16.57 4.87 -23.70
N VAL A 108 15.55 4.46 -24.46
CA VAL A 108 14.18 4.27 -23.97
C VAL A 108 14.11 3.07 -23.03
N GLN A 109 14.73 1.95 -23.38
CA GLN A 109 14.81 0.77 -22.52
C GLN A 109 15.46 1.09 -21.16
N ALA A 110 16.55 1.87 -21.16
CA ALA A 110 17.20 2.31 -19.93
C ALA A 110 16.30 3.25 -19.10
N ALA A 111 15.54 4.12 -19.75
CA ALA A 111 14.56 4.99 -19.09
C ALA A 111 13.41 4.17 -18.46
N LEU A 112 12.92 3.15 -19.15
CA LEU A 112 11.90 2.24 -18.64
C LEU A 112 12.41 1.40 -17.45
N LEU A 113 13.67 0.96 -17.48
CA LEU A 113 14.28 0.28 -16.32
C LEU A 113 14.40 1.21 -15.11
N LYS A 114 14.76 2.49 -15.32
CA LYS A 114 14.72 3.49 -14.24
C LYS A 114 13.31 3.70 -13.72
N TRP A 115 12.31 3.73 -14.61
CA TRP A 115 10.91 3.83 -14.23
C TRP A 115 10.47 2.63 -13.36
N ILE A 116 10.84 1.39 -13.72
CA ILE A 116 10.59 0.21 -12.87
C ILE A 116 11.14 0.39 -11.45
N VAL A 117 12.35 0.94 -11.31
CA VAL A 117 12.93 1.24 -9.98
C VAL A 117 12.09 2.27 -9.22
N LEU A 118 11.58 3.29 -9.90
CA LEU A 118 10.76 4.34 -9.29
C LEU A 118 9.40 3.85 -8.82
N VAL A 119 8.76 2.95 -9.59
CA VAL A 119 7.42 2.42 -9.29
C VAL A 119 7.44 1.12 -8.48
N TYR A 120 8.61 0.62 -8.09
CA TYR A 120 8.75 -0.68 -7.40
C TYR A 120 7.86 -0.82 -6.15
N ASP A 121 7.73 0.26 -5.37
CA ASP A 121 6.92 0.29 -4.14
C ASP A 121 5.42 0.34 -4.43
N VAL A 122 5.02 0.66 -5.67
CA VAL A 122 3.62 0.81 -6.10
C VAL A 122 3.18 -0.29 -7.09
N LEU A 123 3.98 -1.35 -7.24
CA LEU A 123 3.54 -2.52 -8.01
C LEU A 123 2.41 -3.25 -7.27
N GLU A 124 1.42 -3.76 -8.00
CA GLU A 124 0.38 -4.63 -7.44
C GLU A 124 0.99 -5.89 -6.83
N ASN A 125 1.93 -6.52 -7.54
CA ASN A 125 2.62 -7.72 -7.09
C ASN A 125 4.13 -7.65 -7.40
N GLN A 126 4.93 -7.28 -6.39
CA GLN A 126 6.40 -7.22 -6.50
C GLN A 126 7.06 -8.57 -6.87
N LYS A 127 6.36 -9.71 -6.66
CA LYS A 127 6.90 -11.03 -7.00
C LYS A 127 7.03 -11.24 -8.51
N ILE A 128 6.33 -10.48 -9.35
CA ILE A 128 6.42 -10.60 -10.82
C ILE A 128 7.85 -10.39 -11.32
N LEU A 129 8.56 -9.38 -10.79
CA LEU A 129 9.95 -9.12 -11.14
C LEU A 129 10.87 -10.25 -10.68
N SER A 130 10.57 -10.90 -9.55
CA SER A 130 11.31 -12.10 -9.11
C SER A 130 11.11 -13.28 -10.05
N GLN A 131 9.93 -13.44 -10.66
CA GLN A 131 9.68 -14.48 -11.67
C GLN A 131 10.44 -14.19 -12.98
N LEU A 132 10.53 -12.91 -13.35
CA LEU A 132 11.26 -12.43 -14.54
C LEU A 132 12.78 -12.26 -14.31
N TYR A 133 13.29 -12.65 -13.15
CA TYR A 133 14.69 -12.46 -12.76
C TYR A 133 15.68 -13.04 -13.78
N ALA A 134 15.39 -14.23 -14.32
CA ALA A 134 16.24 -14.87 -15.31
C ALA A 134 16.38 -14.05 -16.59
N VAL A 135 15.29 -13.43 -17.05
CA VAL A 135 15.26 -12.58 -18.25
C VAL A 135 16.12 -11.34 -18.02
N LEU A 136 15.89 -10.63 -16.90
CA LEU A 136 16.65 -9.43 -16.54
C LEU A 136 18.15 -9.72 -16.37
N PHE A 137 18.49 -10.85 -15.72
CA PHE A 137 19.87 -11.26 -15.50
C PHE A 137 20.59 -11.60 -16.81
N ASN A 138 19.93 -12.28 -17.75
CA ASN A 138 20.53 -12.65 -19.03
C ASN A 138 20.82 -11.43 -19.92
N LEU A 139 20.13 -10.30 -19.68
CA LEU A 139 20.36 -9.05 -20.42
C LEU A 139 21.58 -8.24 -19.92
N LEU A 140 22.24 -8.66 -18.82
CA LEU A 140 23.42 -7.97 -18.26
C LEU A 140 24.62 -7.91 -19.22
N ASP A 141 24.66 -8.78 -20.22
CA ASP A 141 25.67 -8.72 -21.27
C ASP A 141 25.57 -7.42 -22.10
N THR A 142 24.36 -6.85 -22.17
CA THR A 142 24.08 -5.59 -22.89
C THR A 142 24.63 -4.38 -22.13
N ILE A 143 25.81 -3.90 -22.54
CA ILE A 143 26.54 -2.78 -21.88
C ILE A 143 25.64 -1.55 -21.67
N ALA A 144 24.84 -1.18 -22.67
CA ALA A 144 24.00 0.02 -22.65
C ALA A 144 22.91 0.00 -21.55
N LEU A 145 22.47 -1.18 -21.10
CA LEU A 145 21.40 -1.35 -20.11
C LEU A 145 21.93 -1.80 -18.75
N ARG A 146 23.20 -2.23 -18.70
CA ARG A 146 23.79 -2.93 -17.55
C ARG A 146 23.64 -2.18 -16.24
N SER A 147 23.92 -0.87 -16.25
CA SER A 147 23.82 -0.06 -15.03
C SER A 147 22.41 -0.09 -14.43
N GLN A 148 21.38 0.14 -15.26
CA GLN A 148 20.00 0.15 -14.83
C GLN A 148 19.49 -1.26 -14.49
N LEU A 149 19.91 -2.28 -15.24
CA LEU A 149 19.61 -3.68 -14.93
C LEU A 149 20.20 -4.09 -13.57
N CYS A 150 21.44 -3.70 -13.26
CA CYS A 150 22.04 -3.96 -11.96
C CYS A 150 21.25 -3.31 -10.81
N HIS A 151 20.70 -2.11 -11.01
CA HIS A 151 19.85 -1.45 -10.02
C HIS A 151 18.52 -2.18 -9.82
N VAL A 152 17.86 -2.61 -10.89
CA VAL A 152 16.64 -3.42 -10.76
C VAL A 152 16.95 -4.75 -10.07
N LEU A 153 18.00 -5.44 -10.52
CA LEU A 153 18.42 -6.73 -9.96
C LEU A 153 18.80 -6.61 -8.49
N SER A 154 19.47 -5.54 -8.06
CA SER A 154 19.82 -5.37 -6.65
C SER A 154 18.59 -5.24 -5.74
N LEU A 155 17.51 -4.60 -6.21
CA LEU A 155 16.25 -4.47 -5.46
C LEU A 155 15.51 -5.81 -5.34
N ILE A 156 15.47 -6.59 -6.42
CA ILE A 156 14.67 -7.82 -6.51
C ILE A 156 15.43 -9.09 -6.13
N THR A 157 16.75 -8.99 -5.92
CA THR A 157 17.56 -10.16 -5.54
C THR A 157 17.13 -10.67 -4.18
N ARG A 158 17.03 -11.99 -4.08
CA ARG A 158 16.66 -12.76 -2.89
C ARG A 158 17.51 -14.03 -2.90
N ARG A 159 17.59 -14.74 -1.76
CA ARG A 159 18.40 -15.96 -1.62
C ARG A 159 18.17 -16.99 -2.73
N LYS A 160 16.93 -17.18 -3.19
CA LYS A 160 16.56 -18.11 -4.28
C LYS A 160 17.20 -17.77 -5.65
N HIS A 161 17.53 -16.50 -5.88
CA HIS A 161 18.10 -16.00 -7.14
C HIS A 161 19.61 -16.18 -7.19
N VAL A 162 20.29 -16.21 -6.04
CA VAL A 162 21.74 -16.32 -5.94
C VAL A 162 22.15 -17.79 -6.14
N ARG A 163 22.43 -18.16 -7.39
CA ARG A 163 22.81 -19.51 -7.81
C ARG A 163 24.28 -19.52 -8.28
N PRO A 164 25.02 -20.64 -8.13
CA PRO A 164 26.44 -20.71 -8.48
C PRO A 164 26.76 -20.22 -9.90
N PHE A 165 25.96 -20.59 -10.91
CA PHE A 165 26.17 -20.15 -12.29
C PHE A 165 26.03 -18.63 -12.48
N ARG A 166 25.15 -17.96 -11.71
CA ARG A 166 24.98 -16.51 -11.76
C ARG A 166 26.14 -15.79 -11.07
N ILE A 167 26.64 -16.34 -9.96
CA ILE A 167 27.83 -15.82 -9.28
C ILE A 167 29.02 -15.89 -10.23
N GLN A 168 29.22 -17.03 -10.90
CA GLN A 168 30.29 -17.21 -11.88
C GLN A 168 30.17 -16.22 -13.05
N ALA A 169 28.97 -16.03 -13.60
CA ALA A 169 28.73 -15.05 -14.67
C ALA A 169 29.03 -13.60 -14.23
N LEU A 170 28.56 -13.19 -13.04
CA LEU A 170 28.86 -11.86 -12.48
C LEU A 170 30.36 -11.64 -12.30
N MET A 171 31.06 -12.62 -11.72
CA MET A 171 32.51 -12.56 -11.55
C MET A 171 33.25 -12.45 -12.89
N GLN A 172 32.77 -13.17 -13.91
CA GLN A 172 33.34 -13.09 -15.25
C GLN A 172 33.14 -11.69 -15.87
N TRP A 173 31.94 -11.10 -15.74
CA TRP A 173 31.67 -9.77 -16.27
C TRP A 173 32.45 -8.67 -15.53
N THR A 174 32.62 -8.76 -14.21
CA THR A 174 33.46 -7.82 -13.45
C THR A 174 34.94 -7.93 -13.85
N ARG A 175 35.45 -9.14 -14.10
CA ARG A 175 36.82 -9.33 -14.61
C ARG A 175 37.00 -8.75 -16.02
N LYS A 176 36.00 -8.91 -16.90
CA LYS A 176 36.03 -8.41 -18.29
C LYS A 176 35.89 -6.90 -18.38
N THR A 177 35.01 -6.30 -17.56
CA THR A 177 34.64 -4.88 -17.65
C THR A 177 35.51 -3.99 -16.76
N GLY A 178 36.21 -4.56 -15.78
CA GLY A 178 36.97 -3.81 -14.77
C GLY A 178 36.06 -3.29 -13.66
N HIS A 179 36.36 -2.10 -13.11
CA HIS A 179 35.65 -1.50 -11.99
C HIS A 179 34.33 -0.84 -12.43
N ASP A 180 33.34 -1.64 -12.82
CA ASP A 180 31.97 -1.17 -13.06
C ASP A 180 31.21 -1.06 -11.72
N PRO A 181 30.90 0.15 -11.25
CA PRO A 181 30.27 0.36 -9.94
C PRO A 181 28.89 -0.30 -9.82
N ALA A 182 28.15 -0.44 -10.93
CA ALA A 182 26.82 -1.04 -10.90
C ALA A 182 26.90 -2.56 -10.73
N LEU A 183 27.81 -3.24 -11.43
CA LEU A 183 28.08 -4.67 -11.23
C LEU A 183 28.64 -4.96 -9.84
N VAL A 184 29.54 -4.10 -9.36
CA VAL A 184 30.09 -4.19 -8.00
C VAL A 184 28.99 -4.07 -6.94
N GLY A 185 28.04 -3.15 -7.13
CA GLY A 185 26.85 -3.03 -6.28
C GLY A 185 25.98 -4.29 -6.27
N LEU A 186 25.77 -4.92 -7.43
CA LEU A 186 25.01 -6.18 -7.51
C LEU A 186 25.75 -7.36 -6.86
N ILE A 187 27.07 -7.46 -7.05
CA ILE A 187 27.90 -8.48 -6.39
C ILE A 187 27.85 -8.34 -4.87
N ARG A 188 27.79 -7.12 -4.34
CA ARG A 188 27.63 -6.88 -2.91
C ARG A 188 26.32 -7.47 -2.38
N VAL A 189 25.20 -7.25 -3.08
CA VAL A 189 23.91 -7.86 -2.70
C VAL A 189 23.99 -9.39 -2.73
N TYR A 190 24.73 -9.97 -3.69
CA TYR A 190 24.97 -11.41 -3.71
C TYR A 190 25.83 -11.88 -2.53
N LYS A 191 26.81 -11.08 -2.11
CA LYS A 191 27.72 -11.36 -0.98
C LYS A 191 26.95 -11.43 0.34
N ASP A 192 25.91 -10.61 0.50
CA ASP A 192 25.05 -10.65 1.70
C ASP A 192 24.35 -12.02 1.87
N TYR A 193 24.14 -12.78 0.78
CA TYR A 193 23.56 -14.12 0.83
C TYR A 193 24.59 -15.26 0.87
N TYR A 194 25.79 -15.06 0.31
CA TYR A 194 26.87 -16.05 0.21
C TYR A 194 28.25 -15.39 0.41
N PRO A 195 28.61 -15.00 1.65
CA PRO A 195 29.85 -14.27 1.93
C PRO A 195 31.10 -15.11 1.65
N GLU A 196 31.03 -16.43 1.79
CA GLU A 196 32.13 -17.37 1.56
C GLU A 196 32.59 -17.48 0.09
N VAL A 197 31.73 -17.13 -0.88
CA VAL A 197 32.04 -17.28 -2.32
C VAL A 197 32.59 -16.00 -2.95
N ILE A 198 32.35 -14.83 -2.33
CA ILE A 198 32.60 -13.51 -2.92
C ILE A 198 33.69 -12.78 -2.11
N VAL A 199 34.93 -13.04 -2.50
CA VAL A 199 36.13 -12.43 -1.90
C VAL A 199 36.44 -11.11 -2.61
N GLY A 200 36.39 -10.00 -1.86
CA GLY A 200 36.70 -8.66 -2.37
C GLY A 200 36.18 -7.56 -1.44
N ASP A 201 37.01 -6.54 -1.21
CA ASP A 201 36.64 -5.34 -0.46
C ASP A 201 35.94 -4.38 -1.42
N VAL A 202 34.61 -4.31 -1.30
CA VAL A 202 33.78 -3.48 -2.15
C VAL A 202 33.65 -2.13 -1.46
N THR A 203 34.41 -1.13 -1.92
CA THR A 203 34.36 0.22 -1.36
C THR A 203 32.93 0.78 -1.44
N SER A 204 32.54 1.48 -0.38
CA SER A 204 31.16 1.89 -0.12
C SER A 204 30.69 2.97 -1.10
N GLY A 205 29.84 2.60 -2.05
CA GLY A 205 29.02 3.53 -2.83
C GLY A 205 27.55 3.31 -2.48
N ARG A 206 26.91 4.27 -1.80
CA ARG A 206 25.45 4.26 -1.63
C ARG A 206 24.81 4.46 -3.00
N ALA A 207 23.97 3.51 -3.44
CA ALA A 207 23.12 3.73 -4.61
C ALA A 207 22.19 4.89 -4.30
N SER A 208 22.44 6.04 -4.95
CA SER A 208 21.55 7.20 -4.84
C SER A 208 20.20 6.83 -5.43
N HIS A 209 19.12 7.05 -4.68
CA HIS A 209 17.78 6.80 -5.18
C HIS A 209 17.54 7.67 -6.42
N PRO A 210 17.13 7.07 -7.56
CA PRO A 210 16.75 7.84 -8.72
C PRO A 210 15.62 8.81 -8.34
N ASN A 211 15.84 10.09 -8.65
CA ASN A 211 14.86 11.17 -8.71
C ASN A 211 13.85 11.26 -7.55
N ARG A 212 14.25 11.92 -6.44
CA ARG A 212 13.40 12.16 -5.27
C ARG A 212 12.16 12.99 -5.59
N GLU A 213 12.30 14.04 -6.38
CA GLU A 213 11.21 14.93 -6.81
C GLU A 213 10.09 14.16 -7.52
N TRP A 214 10.47 13.23 -8.40
CA TRP A 214 9.51 12.39 -9.12
C TRP A 214 8.69 11.51 -8.17
N ARG A 215 9.32 10.94 -7.14
CA ARG A 215 8.62 10.11 -6.15
C ARG A 215 7.72 10.91 -5.23
N GLU A 216 8.15 12.10 -4.83
CA GLU A 216 7.31 13.02 -4.06
C GLU A 216 6.05 13.38 -4.87
N ARG A 217 6.22 13.71 -6.16
CA ARG A 217 5.08 13.99 -7.05
C ARG A 217 4.16 12.79 -7.25
N LEU A 218 4.71 11.57 -7.40
CA LEU A 218 3.89 10.36 -7.47
C LEU A 218 3.06 10.15 -6.21
N GLY A 219 3.65 10.40 -5.04
CA GLY A 219 2.95 10.32 -3.75
C GLY A 219 1.76 11.28 -3.68
N GLU A 220 1.94 12.54 -4.10
CA GLU A 220 0.87 13.54 -4.16
C GLU A 220 -0.28 13.08 -5.08
N ILE A 221 0.03 12.59 -6.28
CA ILE A 221 -0.99 12.12 -7.24
C ILE A 221 -1.81 10.95 -6.66
N GLN A 222 -1.15 10.01 -5.98
CA GLN A 222 -1.82 8.85 -5.39
C GLN A 222 -2.65 9.23 -4.16
N GLU A 223 -2.16 10.16 -3.35
CA GLU A 223 -2.92 10.70 -2.22
C GLU A 223 -4.16 11.47 -2.70
N ASP A 224 -4.01 12.33 -3.71
CA ASP A 224 -5.13 13.05 -4.32
C ASP A 224 -6.16 12.10 -4.94
N HIS A 225 -5.69 11.04 -5.62
CA HIS A 225 -6.58 10.02 -6.14
C HIS A 225 -7.31 9.25 -5.04
N LEU A 226 -6.59 8.88 -3.97
CA LEU A 226 -7.18 8.20 -2.81
C LEU A 226 -8.25 9.09 -2.18
N ARG A 227 -7.95 10.37 -1.93
CA ARG A 227 -8.90 11.35 -1.39
C ARG A 227 -10.14 11.52 -2.28
N ARG A 228 -9.98 11.65 -3.60
CA ARG A 228 -11.12 11.75 -4.53
C ARG A 228 -11.95 10.47 -4.56
N THR A 229 -11.31 9.31 -4.53
CA THR A 229 -12.01 8.01 -4.47
C THR A 229 -12.71 7.85 -3.12
N GLU A 230 -12.10 8.29 -2.03
CA GLU A 230 -12.70 8.32 -0.70
C GLU A 230 -13.90 9.27 -0.67
N ASP A 231 -13.81 10.48 -1.25
CA ASP A 231 -14.90 11.45 -1.34
C ASP A 231 -16.06 10.96 -2.21
N GLU A 232 -15.80 10.20 -3.28
CA GLU A 232 -16.83 9.51 -4.06
C GLU A 232 -17.47 8.34 -3.28
N LEU A 233 -16.67 7.63 -2.47
CA LEU A 233 -17.11 6.52 -1.62
C LEU A 233 -17.72 6.94 -0.27
N VAL A 234 -17.65 8.23 0.10
CA VAL A 234 -18.29 8.80 1.30
C VAL A 234 -19.81 8.59 1.30
N SER A 235 -20.41 8.30 0.14
CA SER A 235 -21.83 7.94 0.05
C SER A 235 -22.18 6.52 0.54
N THR A 236 -21.24 5.55 0.56
CA THR A 236 -21.66 4.13 0.72
C THR A 236 -20.75 3.21 1.55
N HIS A 237 -19.42 3.40 1.66
CA HIS A 237 -18.54 2.31 2.17
C HIS A 237 -17.48 2.68 3.22
N ARG A 238 -17.78 3.57 4.18
CA ARG A 238 -16.88 3.83 5.33
C ARG A 238 -16.68 2.66 6.31
N ASN A 239 -17.29 1.50 6.07
CA ASN A 239 -17.44 0.45 7.09
C ASN A 239 -16.65 -0.85 6.83
N PHE A 240 -15.73 -0.89 5.85
CA PHE A 240 -15.00 -2.11 5.46
C PHE A 240 -13.48 -1.99 5.35
N ARG A 241 -12.89 -0.88 5.81
CA ARG A 241 -11.43 -0.73 5.95
C ARG A 241 -11.06 -0.41 7.39
N VAL A 242 -9.94 -0.98 7.86
CA VAL A 242 -9.34 -0.67 9.16
C VAL A 242 -8.93 0.80 9.17
N SER A 243 -9.42 1.56 10.15
CA SER A 243 -9.21 3.01 10.22
C SER A 243 -7.79 3.36 10.69
N ARG A 244 -6.82 3.44 9.78
CA ARG A 244 -5.44 3.90 10.07
C ARG A 244 -5.37 5.43 10.12
N LYS A 245 -5.69 6.03 11.27
CA LYS A 245 -5.53 7.49 11.47
C LYS A 245 -4.12 7.83 11.93
N SER A 246 -3.56 8.92 11.39
CA SER A 246 -2.27 9.46 11.83
C SER A 246 -2.31 9.85 13.31
N VAL A 247 -1.17 9.77 14.01
CA VAL A 247 -1.02 10.06 15.46
C VAL A 247 -1.63 11.41 15.86
N LYS A 248 -1.63 12.40 14.96
CA LYS A 248 -2.19 13.74 15.17
C LYS A 248 -3.72 13.84 15.06
N GLU A 249 -4.39 12.83 14.51
CA GLU A 249 -5.84 12.78 14.32
C GLU A 249 -6.55 11.79 15.28
N ARG A 250 -5.79 11.26 16.26
CA ARG A 250 -6.29 10.25 17.21
C ARG A 250 -7.14 10.91 18.29
N LYS A 251 -8.45 10.71 18.21
CA LYS A 251 -9.38 11.08 19.29
C LYS A 251 -9.17 10.23 20.56
N TYR A 252 -8.67 8.99 20.44
CA TYR A 252 -8.50 8.04 21.55
C TYR A 252 -7.10 7.42 21.53
N GLY A 253 -6.07 8.19 21.88
CA GLY A 253 -4.66 7.78 21.77
C GLY A 253 -4.21 6.64 22.69
N PHE A 254 -5.02 6.27 23.70
CA PHE A 254 -4.74 5.20 24.65
C PHE A 254 -5.21 3.81 24.16
N LEU A 255 -6.07 3.75 23.14
CA LEU A 255 -6.55 2.50 22.56
C LEU A 255 -5.54 1.95 21.53
N PRO A 256 -5.19 0.65 21.61
CA PRO A 256 -4.32 0.03 20.61
C PRO A 256 -5.02 -0.14 19.25
N GLU A 257 -4.27 -0.01 18.15
CA GLU A 257 -4.79 -0.17 16.78
C GLU A 257 -4.90 -1.65 16.36
N VAL A 258 -5.73 -1.94 15.36
CA VAL A 258 -5.79 -3.27 14.74
C VAL A 258 -4.44 -3.56 14.09
N HIS A 259 -3.68 -4.48 14.69
CA HIS A 259 -2.38 -4.90 14.19
C HIS A 259 -2.17 -6.42 14.35
N THR A 260 -1.78 -7.06 13.25
CA THR A 260 -1.27 -8.45 13.21
C THR A 260 0.23 -8.44 12.95
N SER A 261 1.03 -8.94 13.90
CA SER A 261 2.51 -8.94 13.79
C SER A 261 3.08 -10.23 13.20
N TYR A 262 2.34 -11.34 13.24
CA TYR A 262 2.80 -12.67 12.81
C TYR A 262 1.78 -13.32 11.87
N ALA A 263 1.60 -12.77 10.67
CA ALA A 263 0.79 -13.40 9.64
C ALA A 263 1.52 -14.61 9.04
N GLN A 264 0.88 -15.78 9.03
CA GLN A 264 1.38 -16.96 8.31
C GLN A 264 1.28 -16.77 6.80
N ASP A 265 2.16 -17.40 6.00
CA ASP A 265 2.22 -17.24 4.53
C ASP A 265 0.91 -17.57 3.78
N ILE A 266 -0.07 -18.19 4.44
CA ILE A 266 -1.35 -18.66 3.91
C ILE A 266 -2.55 -17.85 4.42
N SER A 267 -2.35 -17.02 5.44
CA SER A 267 -3.40 -16.22 6.07
C SER A 267 -3.43 -14.80 5.55
N ILE A 268 -4.53 -14.11 5.83
CA ILE A 268 -4.77 -12.74 5.39
C ILE A 268 -5.11 -11.93 6.63
N THR A 269 -4.58 -10.71 6.70
CA THR A 269 -4.79 -9.83 7.84
C THR A 269 -5.99 -8.92 7.56
N LEU A 270 -6.68 -8.46 8.60
CA LEU A 270 -7.80 -7.53 8.44
C LEU A 270 -7.38 -6.21 7.78
N GLU A 271 -6.11 -5.86 7.90
CA GLU A 271 -5.55 -4.65 7.33
C GLU A 271 -5.29 -4.73 5.81
N GLU A 272 -5.31 -5.93 5.24
CA GLU A 272 -5.14 -6.17 3.80
C GLU A 272 -6.47 -6.15 3.03
N LEU A 273 -7.60 -6.16 3.74
CA LEU A 273 -8.93 -6.24 3.14
C LEU A 273 -9.37 -4.86 2.62
N GLY A 274 -9.75 -4.84 1.34
CA GLY A 274 -10.13 -3.61 0.64
C GLY A 274 -11.63 -3.45 0.41
N ASP A 275 -12.40 -4.54 0.48
CA ASP A 275 -13.79 -4.60 0.01
C ASP A 275 -14.61 -5.71 0.69
N VAL A 276 -15.95 -5.64 0.59
CA VAL A 276 -16.91 -6.60 1.15
C VAL A 276 -16.78 -7.98 0.51
N ASP A 277 -16.67 -8.03 -0.82
CA ASP A 277 -16.55 -9.30 -1.54
C ASP A 277 -15.25 -10.01 -1.16
N ASP A 278 -14.17 -9.23 -0.98
CA ASP A 278 -12.88 -9.73 -0.52
C ASP A 278 -12.95 -10.26 0.93
N PHE A 279 -13.67 -9.57 1.80
CA PHE A 279 -13.92 -10.00 3.19
C PHE A 279 -14.69 -11.33 3.24
N VAL A 280 -15.75 -11.48 2.45
CA VAL A 280 -16.59 -12.70 2.44
C VAL A 280 -15.82 -13.89 1.86
N GLN A 281 -15.10 -13.71 0.75
CA GLN A 281 -14.34 -14.80 0.12
C GLN A 281 -13.19 -15.33 0.99
N LYS A 282 -12.63 -14.47 1.86
CA LYS A 282 -11.45 -14.78 2.65
C LYS A 282 -11.74 -14.99 4.13
N LEU A 283 -13.00 -14.96 4.55
CA LEU A 283 -13.43 -14.97 5.97
C LEU A 283 -12.75 -16.06 6.82
N GLU A 284 -12.59 -17.27 6.28
CA GLU A 284 -11.97 -18.41 6.97
C GLU A 284 -10.45 -18.26 7.16
N LYS A 285 -9.80 -17.52 6.25
CA LYS A 285 -8.34 -17.32 6.21
C LYS A 285 -7.89 -16.07 6.97
N ILE A 286 -8.83 -15.27 7.48
CA ILE A 286 -8.52 -14.08 8.26
C ILE A 286 -7.91 -14.51 9.60
N GLU A 287 -6.72 -14.01 9.91
CA GLU A 287 -6.10 -14.18 11.22
C GLU A 287 -6.56 -13.11 12.22
N LEU A 288 -6.67 -13.52 13.49
CA LEU A 288 -7.08 -12.63 14.57
C LEU A 288 -5.95 -11.63 14.90
N PRO A 289 -6.26 -10.33 15.00
CA PRO A 289 -5.30 -9.33 15.47
C PRO A 289 -4.73 -9.63 16.86
N ASN A 290 -3.50 -9.19 17.10
CA ASN A 290 -2.84 -9.38 18.39
C ASN A 290 -3.55 -8.63 19.52
N GLN A 291 -4.08 -7.45 19.21
CA GLN A 291 -4.74 -6.54 20.14
C GLN A 291 -6.26 -6.50 19.89
N LEU A 292 -6.98 -7.50 20.39
CA LEU A 292 -8.43 -7.66 20.17
C LEU A 292 -9.28 -6.53 20.75
N VAL A 293 -8.78 -5.79 21.75
CA VAL A 293 -9.45 -4.60 22.28
C VAL A 293 -9.69 -3.53 21.21
N ALA A 294 -8.93 -3.54 20.10
CA ALA A 294 -9.19 -2.67 18.97
C ALA A 294 -10.63 -2.84 18.43
N ALA A 295 -11.25 -4.00 18.65
CA ALA A 295 -12.64 -4.25 18.32
C ALA A 295 -13.62 -3.31 19.03
N ILE A 296 -13.27 -2.66 20.13
CA ILE A 296 -14.19 -1.73 20.79
C ILE A 296 -14.43 -0.48 19.93
N HIS A 297 -13.46 -0.10 19.09
CA HIS A 297 -13.55 1.11 18.28
C HIS A 297 -13.51 0.89 16.76
N ASP A 298 -12.94 -0.22 16.28
CA ASP A 298 -12.85 -0.53 14.84
C ASP A 298 -14.10 -1.29 14.33
N PRO A 299 -14.91 -0.70 13.43
CA PRO A 299 -16.16 -1.32 12.97
C PRO A 299 -15.99 -2.59 12.14
N LEU A 300 -14.87 -2.74 11.43
CA LEU A 300 -14.62 -3.91 10.60
C LEU A 300 -14.29 -5.11 11.48
N LEU A 301 -13.43 -4.91 12.48
CA LEU A 301 -13.11 -5.93 13.47
C LEU A 301 -14.34 -6.33 14.30
N GLN A 302 -15.24 -5.39 14.63
CA GLN A 302 -16.51 -5.69 15.29
C GLN A 302 -17.37 -6.66 14.48
N LYS A 303 -17.54 -6.39 13.18
CA LYS A 303 -18.31 -7.26 12.28
C LYS A 303 -17.66 -8.63 12.14
N PHE A 304 -16.32 -8.68 12.02
CA PHE A 304 -15.59 -9.94 11.96
C PHE A 304 -15.77 -10.77 13.23
N LEU A 305 -15.62 -10.16 14.40
CA LEU A 305 -15.85 -10.84 15.67
C LEU A 305 -17.30 -11.25 15.84
N HIS A 306 -18.29 -10.48 15.37
CA HIS A 306 -19.68 -10.90 15.43
C HIS A 306 -19.96 -12.17 14.62
N LEU A 307 -19.22 -12.38 13.51
CA LEU A 307 -19.37 -13.56 12.66
C LEU A 307 -18.55 -14.77 13.15
N ARG A 308 -17.42 -14.55 13.82
CA ARG A 308 -16.44 -15.60 14.15
C ARG A 308 -15.97 -15.58 15.61
N SER A 309 -16.71 -14.95 16.53
CA SER A 309 -16.30 -14.85 17.94
C SER A 309 -16.22 -16.23 18.58
N SER A 310 -15.18 -16.42 19.39
CA SER A 310 -15.09 -17.51 20.37
C SER A 310 -15.16 -16.94 21.79
N GLU A 311 -15.52 -17.76 22.77
CA GLU A 311 -15.52 -17.36 24.20
C GLU A 311 -14.15 -16.82 24.61
N ALA A 312 -13.07 -17.49 24.20
CA ALA A 312 -11.68 -17.04 24.43
C ALA A 312 -11.36 -15.68 23.79
N THR A 313 -12.01 -15.31 22.67
CA THR A 313 -11.84 -13.98 22.05
C THR A 313 -12.47 -12.89 22.92
N LEU A 314 -13.67 -13.14 23.45
CA LEU A 314 -14.38 -12.22 24.32
C LEU A 314 -13.65 -12.05 25.66
N GLU A 315 -13.19 -13.16 26.25
CA GLU A 315 -12.37 -13.13 27.48
C GLU A 315 -11.10 -12.28 27.31
N ARG A 316 -10.40 -12.38 26.17
CA ARG A 316 -9.20 -11.56 25.91
C ARG A 316 -9.49 -10.06 25.84
N ILE A 317 -10.65 -9.67 25.30
CA ILE A 317 -11.10 -8.27 25.32
C ILE A 317 -11.39 -7.85 26.76
N ASP A 318 -12.05 -8.74 27.51
CA ASP A 318 -12.43 -8.48 28.90
C ASP A 318 -11.24 -8.35 29.85
N TYR A 319 -10.24 -9.24 29.74
CA TYR A 319 -9.00 -9.16 30.49
C TYR A 319 -8.23 -7.87 30.26
N TRP A 320 -8.19 -7.41 29.00
CA TRP A 320 -7.55 -6.13 28.69
C TRP A 320 -8.31 -4.96 29.33
N LEU A 321 -9.65 -4.98 29.25
CA LEU A 321 -10.49 -3.94 29.86
C LEU A 321 -10.36 -3.92 31.39
N LEU A 322 -10.31 -5.09 32.04
CA LEU A 322 -10.06 -5.20 33.47
C LEU A 322 -8.73 -4.56 33.84
N ALA A 323 -7.65 -4.94 33.16
CA ALA A 323 -6.31 -4.38 33.41
C ALA A 323 -6.28 -2.86 33.21
N PHE A 324 -6.99 -2.34 32.19
CA PHE A 324 -7.14 -0.90 32.00
C PHE A 324 -7.86 -0.24 33.17
N PHE A 325 -9.01 -0.77 33.60
CA PHE A 325 -9.76 -0.17 34.71
C PHE A 325 -9.02 -0.27 36.06
N GLU A 326 -8.31 -1.37 36.32
CA GLU A 326 -7.46 -1.54 37.52
C GLU A 326 -6.31 -0.52 37.54
N ASP A 327 -5.59 -0.35 36.43
CA ASP A 327 -4.52 0.65 36.33
C ASP A 327 -5.03 2.07 36.57
N GLN A 328 -6.22 2.41 36.08
CA GLN A 328 -6.82 3.73 36.31
C GLN A 328 -7.31 3.95 37.76
N LEU A 329 -7.65 2.88 38.48
CA LEU A 329 -8.01 2.94 39.90
C LEU A 329 -6.77 3.14 40.79
N GLU A 330 -5.62 2.56 40.41
CA GLU A 330 -4.35 2.73 41.13
C GLU A 330 -3.67 4.07 40.81
N ASN A 331 -3.72 4.52 39.55
CA ASN A 331 -3.03 5.72 39.06
C ASN A 331 -3.99 6.92 38.91
N GLY A 332 -4.60 7.36 40.01
CA GLY A 332 -5.66 8.38 40.05
C GLY A 332 -5.33 9.82 39.59
N ARG A 333 -4.23 10.07 38.85
CA ARG A 333 -3.86 11.40 38.32
C ARG A 333 -4.04 11.55 36.81
N THR A 334 -4.14 10.43 36.06
CA THR A 334 -4.40 10.40 34.60
C THR A 334 -5.84 10.01 34.25
N SER A 335 -6.65 9.67 35.25
CA SER A 335 -7.96 9.03 35.12
C SER A 335 -9.13 9.97 34.80
N GLU A 336 -8.99 11.29 34.99
CA GLU A 336 -10.13 12.21 34.85
C GLU A 336 -10.66 12.33 33.42
N THR A 337 -9.82 12.11 32.40
CA THR A 337 -10.23 12.20 30.98
C THR A 337 -10.34 10.85 30.28
N GLN A 338 -9.47 9.89 30.60
CA GLN A 338 -9.40 8.60 29.90
C GLN A 338 -10.57 7.66 30.22
N VAL A 339 -11.06 7.66 31.47
CA VAL A 339 -12.18 6.81 31.89
C VAL A 339 -13.50 7.24 31.22
N PRO A 340 -13.89 8.53 31.23
CA PRO A 340 -15.04 9.01 30.45
C PRO A 340 -14.98 8.62 28.97
N GLU A 341 -13.85 8.87 28.32
CA GLU A 341 -13.63 8.54 26.91
C GLU A 341 -13.77 7.04 26.66
N MET A 342 -13.21 6.21 27.54
CA MET A 342 -13.34 4.76 27.43
C MET A 342 -14.79 4.30 27.58
N LEU A 343 -15.53 4.84 28.55
CA LEU A 343 -16.95 4.51 28.74
C LEU A 343 -17.79 4.89 27.52
N GLU A 344 -17.50 6.00 26.84
CA GLU A 344 -18.17 6.36 25.58
C GLU A 344 -17.90 5.35 24.46
N VAL A 345 -16.64 4.90 24.33
CA VAL A 345 -16.27 3.91 23.29
C VAL A 345 -16.90 2.55 23.60
N ILE A 346 -16.89 2.12 24.87
CA ILE A 346 -17.58 0.91 25.31
C ILE A 346 -19.09 1.02 25.11
N LEU A 347 -19.70 2.17 25.33
CA LEU A 347 -21.13 2.37 25.07
C LEU A 347 -21.45 2.19 23.59
N ARG A 348 -20.63 2.73 22.68
CA ARG A 348 -20.79 2.51 21.23
C ARG A 348 -20.68 1.03 20.86
N TYR A 349 -19.70 0.33 21.42
CA TYR A 349 -19.54 -1.11 21.25
C TYR A 349 -20.74 -1.89 21.78
N THR A 350 -21.20 -1.57 22.99
CA THR A 350 -22.35 -2.21 23.66
C THR A 350 -23.66 -1.95 22.91
N ARG A 351 -23.83 -0.77 22.30
CA ARG A 351 -25.00 -0.48 21.43
C ARG A 351 -25.05 -1.41 20.21
N LEU A 352 -23.88 -1.83 19.71
CA LEU A 352 -23.76 -2.73 18.56
C LEU A 352 -23.92 -4.20 18.96
N THR A 353 -23.21 -4.65 20.00
CA THR A 353 -23.25 -6.05 20.46
C THR A 353 -24.48 -6.38 21.29
N LYS A 354 -25.14 -5.36 21.85
CA LYS A 354 -26.22 -5.48 22.85
C LYS A 354 -25.81 -6.20 24.14
N THR A 355 -24.50 -6.38 24.35
CA THR A 355 -23.94 -7.06 25.52
C THR A 355 -22.85 -6.20 26.13
N ILE A 356 -22.99 -5.88 27.42
CA ILE A 356 -21.97 -5.14 28.16
C ILE A 356 -20.78 -6.07 28.48
N PRO A 357 -19.53 -5.66 28.25
CA PRO A 357 -18.35 -6.42 28.71
C PRO A 357 -18.36 -6.59 30.24
N SER A 358 -18.02 -7.79 30.73
CA SER A 358 -18.02 -8.11 32.16
C SER A 358 -17.05 -7.26 32.98
N ALA A 359 -15.92 -6.87 32.38
CA ALA A 359 -14.95 -5.94 32.93
C ALA A 359 -15.59 -4.58 33.23
N CYS A 360 -16.32 -4.04 32.25
CA CYS A 360 -17.00 -2.76 32.38
C CYS A 360 -18.11 -2.85 33.43
N PHE A 361 -18.89 -3.94 33.43
CA PHE A 361 -19.92 -4.15 34.46
C PHE A 361 -19.32 -4.24 35.88
N SER A 362 -18.20 -4.96 36.04
CA SER A 362 -17.50 -5.08 37.33
C SER A 362 -16.96 -3.73 37.81
N TYR A 363 -16.38 -2.95 36.89
CA TYR A 363 -15.93 -1.59 37.16
C TYR A 363 -17.10 -0.70 37.59
N LEU A 364 -18.22 -0.69 36.85
CA LEU A 364 -19.41 0.09 37.22
C LEU A 364 -19.94 -0.31 38.60
N LYS A 365 -19.95 -1.59 38.94
CA LYS A 365 -20.34 -2.08 40.27
C LYS A 365 -19.44 -1.53 41.39
N SER A 366 -18.13 -1.41 41.15
CA SER A 366 -17.21 -0.77 42.10
C SER A 366 -17.32 0.75 42.14
N LEU A 367 -17.69 1.39 41.04
CA LEU A 367 -17.80 2.85 40.91
C LEU A 367 -19.09 3.39 41.55
N LEU A 368 -20.22 2.69 41.39
CA LEU A 368 -21.55 3.15 41.81
C LEU A 368 -21.67 3.60 43.27
N PRO A 369 -21.08 2.91 44.27
CA PRO A 369 -21.13 3.35 45.67
C PRO A 369 -20.46 4.71 45.93
N CYS A 370 -19.47 5.06 45.10
CA CYS A 370 -18.64 6.25 45.25
C CYS A 370 -19.01 7.35 44.22
N TRP A 371 -20.02 7.09 43.39
CA TRP A 371 -20.36 7.94 42.25
C TRP A 371 -21.16 9.17 42.70
N ASN A 372 -20.74 10.35 42.23
CA ASN A 372 -21.37 11.62 42.55
C ASN A 372 -22.75 11.84 41.89
N GLY A 373 -23.17 10.93 41.00
CA GLY A 373 -24.46 11.00 40.28
C GLY A 373 -24.52 12.06 39.16
N ILE A 374 -23.41 12.75 38.88
CA ILE A 374 -23.35 13.87 37.92
C ILE A 374 -22.40 13.54 36.76
N THR A 375 -21.21 13.04 37.04
CA THR A 375 -20.18 12.78 36.01
C THR A 375 -20.60 11.61 35.11
N ASN A 376 -20.62 11.81 33.79
CA ASN A 376 -20.98 10.82 32.76
C ASN A 376 -22.33 10.11 32.99
N ARG A 377 -23.29 10.82 33.60
CA ARG A 377 -24.58 10.24 34.02
C ARG A 377 -25.32 9.56 32.88
N ASP A 378 -25.39 10.21 31.74
CA ASP A 378 -25.98 9.70 30.51
C ASP A 378 -25.31 8.40 30.05
N VAL A 379 -23.98 8.38 29.94
CA VAL A 379 -23.21 7.21 29.50
C VAL A 379 -23.35 6.03 30.48
N ILE A 380 -23.24 6.30 31.79
CA ILE A 380 -23.32 5.28 32.84
C ILE A 380 -24.72 4.67 32.90
N LEU A 381 -25.76 5.50 32.93
CA LEU A 381 -27.14 4.99 32.98
C LEU A 381 -27.51 4.21 31.72
N GLU A 382 -27.02 4.64 30.56
CA GLU A 382 -27.25 3.91 29.32
C GLU A 382 -26.50 2.58 29.30
N LEU A 383 -25.24 2.52 29.74
CA LEU A 383 -24.52 1.25 29.89
C LEU A 383 -25.26 0.28 30.83
N LEU A 384 -25.76 0.79 31.97
CA LEU A 384 -26.53 -0.01 32.91
C LEU A 384 -27.85 -0.52 32.34
N SER A 385 -28.44 0.16 31.35
CA SER A 385 -29.64 -0.34 30.66
C SER A 385 -29.38 -1.64 29.87
N TYR A 386 -28.12 -1.93 29.53
CA TYR A 386 -27.69 -3.17 28.88
C TYR A 386 -27.21 -4.23 29.88
N ALA A 387 -27.20 -3.94 31.19
CA ALA A 387 -26.89 -4.94 32.19
C ALA A 387 -27.99 -6.01 32.18
N HIS A 388 -27.59 -7.27 31.99
CA HIS A 388 -28.54 -8.37 32.06
C HIS A 388 -29.05 -8.46 33.49
N ASN A 389 -30.37 -8.36 33.69
CA ASN A 389 -30.98 -8.78 34.93
C ASN A 389 -30.67 -10.28 35.08
N GLY A 390 -29.77 -10.63 35.98
CA GLY A 390 -29.52 -12.03 36.34
C GLY A 390 -30.82 -12.72 36.77
N SER A 391 -30.82 -14.05 36.76
CA SER A 391 -31.94 -14.85 37.26
C SER A 391 -32.49 -14.26 38.57
N PHE A 392 -33.80 -14.02 38.63
CA PHE A 392 -34.53 -13.46 39.77
C PHE A 392 -34.45 -14.31 41.05
N ASP A 393 -33.77 -15.45 41.01
CA ASP A 393 -33.72 -16.49 42.05
C ASP A 393 -32.90 -16.11 43.30
N GLY A 394 -32.31 -14.90 43.32
CA GLY A 394 -31.48 -14.41 44.42
C GLY A 394 -31.97 -13.13 45.10
N MET A 395 -33.12 -12.57 44.71
CA MET A 395 -33.65 -11.41 45.44
C MET A 395 -34.32 -11.89 46.75
N PRO A 396 -33.93 -11.35 47.93
CA PRO A 396 -34.67 -11.61 49.15
C PRO A 396 -36.12 -11.13 48.96
N PRO A 397 -37.12 -11.88 49.45
CA PRO A 397 -38.50 -11.47 49.32
C PRO A 397 -38.67 -10.11 49.98
N VAL A 398 -39.17 -9.15 49.20
CA VAL A 398 -39.56 -7.84 49.71
C VAL A 398 -40.75 -8.06 50.64
N VAL A 399 -40.54 -7.84 51.94
CA VAL A 399 -41.60 -7.74 52.96
C VAL A 399 -41.87 -6.27 53.21
#